data_AF-A0A7Z9Q6L5-F1
#
_entry.id   AF-A0A7Z9Q6L5-F1
#
_cell.length_a   1.000
_cell.length_b   1.000
_cell.length_c   1.000
_cell.angle_alpha   90.00
_cell.angle_beta   90.00
_cell.angle_gamma   90.00
#
_symmetry.space_group_name_H-M   'P 1'
#
loop_
_entity.id
_entity.type
_entity.pdbx_description
1 polymer ?
#
loop_
_entity_poly.entity_id
_entity_poly.type
_entity_poly.pdbx_seq_one_letter_code
_entity_poly.pdbx_strand_id
1 'polypeptide(L)'
;MRFVLISLLGFIFYGCLSFAPELEWEDVTSDHDPVLNVFGLLSADSILTSFVRVNRTLDMEEAADSLIRDTIGGTIFIIYTSRFLIRDAEVIVSNGVNEYIFEYNDYSFGQNGSLSEVYLYQGDDLYPQPGETWTLNVTTPGGLSVTGETIVPPLPQIFSEELPDTFQLDQTMEITWQSMADNYQIMNVGNYLGYFGYD
;
A
#
# COMPACT_ATOMS: atom_id res chain seq x y z
N MET A 1 69.50 -9.03 -28.74
CA MET A 1 68.22 -9.07 -29.47
C MET A 1 67.10 -9.83 -28.73
N ARG A 2 67.39 -10.95 -28.06
CA ARG A 2 66.36 -11.78 -27.38
C ARG A 2 65.67 -11.11 -26.16
N PHE A 3 66.36 -10.26 -25.42
CA PHE A 3 65.79 -9.52 -24.27
C PHE A 3 64.93 -8.30 -24.66
N VAL A 4 65.18 -7.69 -25.82
CA VAL A 4 64.40 -6.54 -26.31
C VAL A 4 63.03 -6.99 -26.82
N LEU A 5 62.96 -8.15 -27.48
CA LEU A 5 61.70 -8.76 -27.92
C LEU A 5 60.77 -9.18 -26.76
N ILE A 6 61.34 -9.65 -25.64
CA ILE A 6 60.54 -10.04 -24.45
C ILE A 6 59.99 -8.82 -23.72
N SER A 7 60.77 -7.73 -23.64
CA SER A 7 60.33 -6.46 -23.05
C SER A 7 59.23 -5.77 -23.88
N LEU A 8 59.36 -5.80 -25.21
CA LEU A 8 58.34 -5.27 -26.12
C LEU A 8 57.03 -6.07 -26.06
N LEU A 9 57.11 -7.40 -25.92
CA LEU A 9 55.93 -8.26 -25.78
C LEU A 9 55.23 -8.05 -24.43
N GLY A 10 55.98 -7.81 -23.34
CA GLY A 10 55.43 -7.50 -22.02
C GLY A 10 54.67 -6.18 -21.97
N PHE A 11 55.10 -5.16 -22.71
CA PHE A 11 54.40 -3.87 -22.80
C PHE A 11 53.08 -3.94 -23.59
N ILE A 12 52.98 -4.83 -24.59
CA ILE A 12 51.76 -5.02 -25.37
C ILE A 12 50.66 -5.72 -24.55
N PHE A 13 51.04 -6.64 -23.63
CA PHE A 13 50.07 -7.33 -22.77
C PHE A 13 49.49 -6.47 -21.64
N TYR A 14 50.19 -5.43 -21.18
CA TYR A 14 49.64 -4.46 -20.20
C TYR A 14 48.72 -3.41 -20.85
N GLY A 15 48.87 -3.14 -22.14
CA GLY A 15 48.02 -2.19 -22.89
C GLY A 15 46.58 -2.68 -23.11
N CYS A 16 46.36 -4.00 -23.19
CA CYS A 16 45.01 -4.56 -23.39
C CYS A 16 44.19 -4.74 -22.10
N LEU A 17 44.79 -4.56 -20.91
CA LEU A 17 44.10 -4.71 -19.62
C LEU A 17 43.79 -3.37 -18.93
N SER A 18 44.10 -2.24 -19.57
CA SER A 18 43.97 -0.89 -18.99
C SER A 18 42.79 -0.07 -19.54
N PHE A 19 42.02 -0.62 -20.48
CA PHE A 19 40.73 -0.04 -20.84
C PHE A 19 39.68 -0.64 -19.91
N ALA A 20 39.29 0.13 -18.88
CA ALA A 20 38.01 -0.12 -18.24
C ALA A 20 36.95 -0.12 -19.36
N PRO A 21 36.03 -1.11 -19.42
CA PRO A 21 34.99 -1.08 -20.43
C PRO A 21 34.26 0.26 -20.31
N GLU A 22 34.08 0.97 -21.44
CA GLU A 22 33.15 2.09 -21.49
C GLU A 22 31.78 1.52 -21.15
N LEU A 23 31.34 1.76 -19.91
CA LEU A 23 29.98 1.50 -19.48
C LEU A 23 29.11 2.55 -20.15
N GLU A 24 28.78 2.31 -21.41
CA GLU A 24 27.67 3.01 -22.04
C GLU A 24 26.39 2.50 -21.38
N TRP A 25 25.68 3.40 -20.72
CA TRP A 25 24.33 3.10 -20.26
C TRP A 25 23.50 2.75 -21.49
N GLU A 26 22.92 1.55 -21.51
CA GLU A 26 21.92 1.20 -22.52
C GLU A 26 20.65 1.99 -22.20
N ASP A 27 20.09 2.69 -23.19
CA ASP A 27 18.77 3.30 -23.06
C ASP A 27 17.75 2.18 -22.89
N VAL A 28 17.27 2.00 -21.65
CA VAL A 28 16.18 1.08 -21.35
C VAL A 28 14.88 1.78 -21.68
N THR A 29 14.17 1.29 -22.69
CA THR A 29 12.81 1.75 -23.00
C THR A 29 11.82 0.71 -22.50
N SER A 30 10.67 1.16 -22.01
CA SER A 30 9.60 0.29 -21.52
C SER A 30 8.35 0.48 -22.38
N ASP A 31 7.69 -0.63 -22.73
CA ASP A 31 6.36 -0.66 -23.33
C ASP A 31 5.27 -0.74 -22.24
N HIS A 32 5.39 0.11 -21.21
CA HIS A 32 4.57 0.01 -20.02
C HIS A 32 3.13 0.50 -20.23
N ASP A 33 2.17 -0.39 -20.02
CA ASP A 33 0.77 -0.04 -19.80
C ASP A 33 0.48 0.08 -18.29
N PRO A 34 -0.05 1.22 -17.79
CA PRO A 34 -0.37 1.38 -16.37
C PRO A 34 -1.41 0.37 -15.88
N VAL A 35 -1.12 -0.27 -14.74
CA VAL A 35 -2.00 -1.27 -14.09
C VAL A 35 -2.42 -0.76 -12.71
N LEU A 36 -3.67 -1.01 -12.32
CA LEU A 36 -4.17 -0.68 -10.98
C LEU A 36 -3.62 -1.62 -9.92
N ASN A 37 -3.26 -1.05 -8.77
CA ASN A 37 -2.98 -1.75 -7.52
C ASN A 37 -3.87 -1.18 -6.43
N VAL A 38 -4.86 -1.96 -6.00
CA VAL A 38 -5.88 -1.54 -5.05
C VAL A 38 -5.79 -2.38 -3.79
N PHE A 39 -5.74 -1.69 -2.65
CA PHE A 39 -5.83 -2.29 -1.33
C PHE A 39 -7.05 -1.75 -0.62
N GLY A 40 -7.95 -2.63 -0.17
CA GLY A 40 -9.13 -2.28 0.61
C GLY A 40 -9.12 -2.96 1.96
N LEU A 41 -9.43 -2.20 3.01
CA LEU A 41 -9.71 -2.73 4.34
C LEU A 41 -11.16 -2.42 4.69
N LEU A 42 -11.94 -3.47 4.89
CA LEU A 42 -13.29 -3.40 5.42
C LEU A 42 -13.26 -3.84 6.88
N SER A 43 -13.51 -2.91 7.78
CA SER A 43 -13.53 -3.15 9.22
C SER A 43 -14.96 -3.40 9.71
N ALA A 44 -15.14 -4.50 10.44
CA ALA A 44 -16.35 -4.74 11.23
C ALA A 44 -16.28 -4.11 12.64
N ASP A 45 -15.13 -3.57 13.02
CA ASP A 45 -14.91 -2.91 14.31
C ASP A 45 -15.08 -1.39 14.17
N SER A 46 -15.80 -0.79 15.13
CA SER A 46 -15.98 0.64 15.31
C SER A 46 -14.68 1.43 15.57
N ILE A 47 -13.60 0.76 15.99
CA ILE A 47 -12.33 1.40 16.33
C ILE A 47 -11.50 1.70 15.06
N LEU A 48 -11.64 0.87 14.02
CA LEU A 48 -10.86 1.00 12.78
C LEU A 48 -11.78 1.46 11.65
N THR A 49 -11.41 2.57 11.02
CA THR A 49 -12.13 3.08 9.85
C THR A 49 -11.82 2.22 8.62
N SER A 50 -12.86 1.79 7.92
CA SER A 50 -12.72 1.14 6.60
C SER A 50 -12.16 2.12 5.58
N PHE A 51 -11.23 1.67 4.74
CA PHE A 51 -10.61 2.52 3.73
C PHE A 51 -10.22 1.74 2.48
N VAL A 52 -10.07 2.44 1.37
CA VAL A 52 -9.53 1.89 0.12
C VAL A 52 -8.40 2.78 -0.37
N ARG A 53 -7.26 2.20 -0.71
CA ARG A 53 -6.15 2.90 -1.35
C ARG A 53 -6.05 2.44 -2.80
N VAL A 54 -6.07 3.40 -3.72
CA VAL A 54 -6.03 3.16 -5.16
C VAL A 54 -4.72 3.70 -5.71
N ASN A 55 -3.87 2.80 -6.19
CA ASN A 55 -2.62 3.12 -6.85
C ASN A 55 -2.63 2.63 -8.30
N ARG A 56 -1.70 3.15 -9.10
CA ARG A 56 -1.29 2.54 -10.37
C ARG A 56 0.22 2.35 -10.43
N THR A 57 0.66 1.46 -11.29
CA THR A 57 2.06 1.43 -11.73
C THR A 57 2.40 2.66 -12.56
N LEU A 58 3.68 3.04 -12.51
CA LEU A 58 4.26 4.12 -13.29
C LEU A 58 5.24 3.53 -14.30
N ASP A 59 5.32 4.17 -15.47
CA ASP A 59 6.45 3.93 -16.38
C ASP A 59 7.77 4.42 -15.73
N MET A 60 8.89 3.85 -16.13
CA MET A 60 10.23 4.23 -15.69
C MET A 60 10.56 5.69 -16.00
N GLU A 61 10.01 6.24 -17.09
CA GLU A 61 10.18 7.65 -17.46
C GLU A 61 9.25 8.60 -16.69
N GLU A 62 8.21 8.08 -16.04
CA GLU A 62 7.31 8.90 -15.24
C GLU A 62 7.95 9.25 -13.89
N ALA A 63 7.87 10.53 -13.50
CA ALA A 63 8.28 10.93 -12.16
C ALA A 63 7.45 10.19 -11.09
N ALA A 64 8.11 9.72 -10.04
CA ALA A 64 7.46 9.06 -8.90
C ALA A 64 6.57 10.01 -8.09
N ASP A 65 6.95 11.29 -8.03
CA ASP A 65 6.30 12.30 -7.19
C ASP A 65 5.94 13.55 -8.00
N SER A 66 4.94 14.29 -7.52
CA SER A 66 4.60 15.63 -7.98
C SER A 66 4.63 16.63 -6.84
N LEU A 67 4.86 17.89 -7.20
CA LEU A 67 4.81 19.01 -6.29
C LEU A 67 3.42 19.63 -6.35
N ILE A 68 2.71 19.65 -5.23
CA ILE A 68 1.48 20.39 -5.05
C ILE A 68 1.76 21.64 -4.22
N ARG A 69 1.07 22.73 -4.55
CA ARG A 69 1.11 23.97 -3.80
C ARG A 69 -0.21 24.14 -3.07
N ASP A 70 -0.18 24.04 -1.75
CA ASP A 70 -1.34 24.30 -0.91
C ASP A 70 -1.21 25.66 -0.19
N THR A 71 -2.33 26.31 0.11
CA THR A 71 -2.36 27.61 0.80
C THR A 71 -3.19 27.50 2.07
N ILE A 72 -2.51 27.30 3.20
CA ILE A 72 -3.15 27.15 4.52
C ILE A 72 -2.92 28.44 5.32
N GLY A 73 -4.00 29.10 5.74
CA GLY A 73 -3.91 30.33 6.55
C GLY A 73 -3.15 31.48 5.89
N GLY A 74 -3.13 31.55 4.55
CA GLY A 74 -2.39 32.56 3.77
C GLY A 74 -0.89 32.25 3.61
N THR A 75 -0.41 31.13 4.15
CA THR A 75 0.95 30.63 3.94
C THR A 75 0.95 29.56 2.85
N ILE A 76 1.96 29.59 1.99
CA ILE A 76 2.11 28.64 0.89
C ILE A 76 2.96 27.48 1.36
N PHE A 77 2.42 26.27 1.24
CA PHE A 77 3.11 25.02 1.49
C PHE A 77 3.37 24.33 0.16
N ILE A 78 4.59 23.78 0.03
CA ILE A 78 4.95 22.91 -1.10
C ILE A 78 4.99 21.51 -0.53
N ILE A 79 4.17 20.63 -1.08
CA ILE A 79 3.97 19.26 -0.60
C ILE A 79 4.33 18.32 -1.73
N TYR A 80 5.16 17.32 -1.41
CA TYR A 80 5.42 16.20 -2.31
C TYR A 80 4.29 15.19 -2.17
N THR A 81 3.75 14.73 -3.29
CA THR A 81 2.75 13.67 -3.28
C THR A 81 3.10 12.61 -4.32
N SER A 82 2.70 11.38 -4.02
CA SER A 82 3.00 10.24 -4.88
C SER A 82 2.17 10.28 -6.16
N ARG A 83 2.78 10.08 -7.32
CA ARG A 83 2.09 9.94 -8.62
C ARG A 83 1.52 8.55 -8.86
N PHE A 84 1.87 7.59 -7.99
CA PHE A 84 1.23 6.28 -7.95
C PHE A 84 -0.23 6.39 -7.49
N LEU A 85 -0.56 7.37 -6.64
CA LEU A 85 -1.92 7.56 -6.11
C LEU A 85 -2.89 8.10 -7.16
N ILE A 86 -4.07 7.46 -7.24
CA ILE A 86 -5.20 7.94 -8.04
C ILE A 86 -6.20 8.61 -7.10
N ARG A 87 -6.51 9.89 -7.36
CA ARG A 87 -7.30 10.76 -6.45
C ARG A 87 -8.72 11.03 -6.94
N ASP A 88 -9.02 10.58 -8.15
CA ASP A 88 -10.26 10.83 -8.89
C ASP A 88 -10.91 9.53 -9.39
N ALA A 89 -10.66 8.41 -8.71
CA ALA A 89 -11.33 7.15 -8.98
C ALA A 89 -12.74 7.14 -8.35
N GLU A 90 -13.67 6.45 -9.01
CA GLU A 90 -14.93 6.03 -8.42
C GLU A 90 -14.68 4.75 -7.62
N VAL A 91 -14.95 4.78 -6.31
CA VAL A 91 -14.74 3.66 -5.40
C VAL A 91 -16.06 3.31 -4.71
N ILE A 92 -16.57 2.13 -5.00
CA ILE A 92 -17.85 1.64 -4.49
C ILE A 92 -17.61 0.32 -3.77
N VAL A 93 -18.09 0.24 -2.53
CA VAL A 93 -18.13 -0.98 -1.73
C VAL A 93 -19.59 -1.38 -1.55
N SER A 94 -19.93 -2.66 -1.67
CA SER A 94 -21.32 -3.13 -1.60
C SER A 94 -21.46 -4.43 -0.83
N ASN A 95 -22.57 -4.58 -0.11
CA ASN A 95 -23.00 -5.85 0.51
C ASN A 95 -24.05 -6.60 -0.34
N GLY A 96 -24.21 -6.20 -1.60
CA GLY A 96 -25.22 -6.76 -2.52
C GLY A 96 -26.63 -6.17 -2.37
N VAL A 97 -26.90 -5.39 -1.32
CA VAL A 97 -28.18 -4.70 -1.10
C VAL A 97 -28.00 -3.18 -1.20
N ASN A 98 -26.98 -2.65 -0.53
CA ASN A 98 -26.62 -1.24 -0.51
C ASN A 98 -25.27 -1.02 -1.21
N GLU A 99 -25.09 0.18 -1.73
CA GLU A 99 -23.83 0.65 -2.29
C GLU A 99 -23.32 1.81 -1.44
N TYR A 100 -22.03 1.75 -1.08
CA TYR A 100 -21.34 2.70 -0.24
C TYR A 100 -20.25 3.35 -1.07
N ILE A 101 -20.39 4.65 -1.33
CA ILE A 101 -19.46 5.43 -2.15
C ILE A 101 -18.36 5.99 -1.24
N PHE A 102 -17.12 5.59 -1.50
CA PHE A 102 -15.97 6.09 -0.74
C PHE A 102 -15.40 7.32 -1.46
N GLU A 103 -15.15 8.38 -0.71
CA GLU A 103 -14.62 9.65 -1.20
C GLU A 103 -13.14 9.78 -0.85
N TYR A 104 -12.35 10.35 -1.77
CA TYR A 104 -10.92 10.55 -1.55
C TYR A 104 -10.68 11.56 -0.43
N ASN A 105 -9.98 11.13 0.62
CA ASN A 105 -9.55 11.98 1.71
C ASN A 105 -8.11 12.44 1.48
N ASP A 106 -7.95 13.73 1.17
CA ASP A 106 -6.66 14.33 0.86
C ASP A 106 -5.79 14.46 2.12
N TYR A 107 -4.49 14.64 1.90
CA TYR A 107 -3.55 14.96 2.95
C TYR A 107 -3.87 16.34 3.56
N SER A 108 -3.88 16.42 4.90
CA SER A 108 -4.12 17.68 5.61
C SER A 108 -3.09 17.87 6.72
N PHE A 109 -2.44 19.04 6.70
CA PHE A 109 -1.53 19.46 7.76
C PHE A 109 -2.27 19.55 9.09
N GLY A 110 -1.86 18.76 10.09
CA GLY A 110 -2.40 18.80 11.46
C GLY A 110 -3.45 17.75 11.80
N GLN A 111 -3.82 16.85 10.89
CA GLN A 111 -4.62 15.67 11.25
C GLN A 111 -3.73 14.58 11.86
N ASN A 112 -3.41 14.72 13.15
CA ASN A 112 -2.82 13.61 13.90
C ASN A 112 -3.83 12.46 13.99
N GLY A 113 -3.51 11.32 13.38
CA GLY A 113 -4.26 10.06 13.54
C GLY A 113 -5.42 9.83 12.55
N SER A 114 -5.62 10.71 11.57
CA SER A 114 -6.62 10.47 10.50
C SER A 114 -5.98 9.83 9.28
N LEU A 115 -6.67 8.87 8.66
CA LEU A 115 -6.21 8.21 7.44
C LEU A 115 -6.18 9.22 6.28
N SER A 116 -5.00 9.54 5.75
CA SER A 116 -4.86 10.44 4.59
C SER A 116 -4.45 9.67 3.34
N GLU A 117 -4.68 10.28 2.18
CA GLU A 117 -4.36 9.73 0.86
C GLU A 117 -5.04 8.38 0.57
N VAL A 118 -6.27 8.21 1.09
CA VAL A 118 -7.12 7.03 0.92
C VAL A 118 -8.56 7.45 0.66
N TYR A 119 -9.35 6.56 0.09
CA TYR A 119 -10.80 6.71 -0.03
C TYR A 119 -11.46 6.23 1.27
N LEU A 120 -12.38 7.03 1.80
CA LEU A 120 -13.11 6.79 3.04
C LEU A 120 -14.62 6.92 2.80
N TYR A 121 -15.39 6.08 3.48
CA TYR A 121 -16.84 6.28 3.55
C TYR A 121 -17.19 7.35 4.59
N GLN A 122 -17.99 8.33 4.19
CA GLN A 122 -18.37 9.48 5.06
C GLN A 122 -19.67 9.26 5.83
N GLY A 123 -20.43 8.20 5.51
CA GLY A 123 -21.66 7.85 6.22
C GLY A 123 -21.39 7.10 7.52
N ASP A 124 -22.43 6.99 8.34
CA ASP A 124 -22.43 6.34 9.65
C ASP A 124 -23.11 4.98 9.65
N ASP A 125 -23.52 4.44 8.49
CA ASP A 125 -24.30 3.22 8.33
C ASP A 125 -23.53 2.03 7.74
N LEU A 126 -22.20 2.14 7.64
CA LEU A 126 -21.33 1.05 7.19
C LEU A 126 -21.00 0.13 8.37
N TYR A 127 -21.80 -0.92 8.55
CA TYR A 127 -21.64 -1.90 9.63
C TYR A 127 -21.51 -3.34 9.10
N PRO A 128 -20.34 -3.74 8.57
CA PRO A 128 -20.13 -5.10 8.06
C PRO A 128 -20.36 -6.15 9.15
N GLN A 129 -21.15 -7.19 8.84
CA GLN A 129 -21.44 -8.28 9.77
C GLN A 129 -20.64 -9.54 9.45
N PRO A 130 -20.26 -10.34 10.47
CA PRO A 130 -19.56 -11.60 10.28
C PRO A 130 -20.27 -12.54 9.30
N GLY A 131 -19.53 -13.04 8.31
CA GLY A 131 -20.04 -13.95 7.28
C GLY A 131 -20.71 -13.26 6.07
N GLU A 132 -20.82 -11.93 6.05
CA GLU A 132 -21.31 -11.20 4.88
C GLU A 132 -20.26 -11.20 3.76
N THR A 133 -20.73 -11.37 2.52
CA THR A 133 -19.92 -11.17 1.31
C THR A 133 -20.03 -9.71 0.87
N TRP A 134 -18.88 -9.11 0.60
CA TRP A 134 -18.76 -7.72 0.17
C TRP A 134 -17.96 -7.62 -1.12
N THR A 135 -18.37 -6.73 -2.00
CA THR A 135 -17.68 -6.44 -3.25
C THR A 135 -17.07 -5.04 -3.23
N LEU A 136 -15.93 -4.90 -3.89
CA LEU A 136 -15.26 -3.63 -4.17
C LEU A 136 -15.24 -3.43 -5.68
N ASN A 137 -15.68 -2.27 -6.15
CA ASN A 137 -15.54 -1.83 -7.52
C ASN A 137 -14.76 -0.51 -7.56
N VAL A 138 -13.69 -0.47 -8.34
CA VAL A 138 -12.88 0.73 -8.54
C VAL A 138 -12.79 1.01 -10.04
N THR A 139 -13.15 2.22 -10.44
CA THR A 139 -13.05 2.69 -11.83
C THR A 139 -12.31 4.02 -11.88
N THR A 140 -11.36 4.16 -12.80
CA THR A 140 -10.62 5.41 -12.98
C THR A 140 -11.08 6.15 -14.24
N PRO A 141 -10.92 7.49 -14.30
CA PRO A 141 -11.25 8.25 -15.50
C PRO A 141 -10.47 7.82 -16.75
N GLY A 142 -9.30 7.20 -16.57
CA GLY A 142 -8.48 6.61 -17.63
C GLY A 142 -9.02 5.29 -18.19
N GLY A 143 -10.15 4.79 -17.69
CA GLY A 143 -10.81 3.56 -18.16
C GLY A 143 -10.28 2.28 -17.53
N LEU A 144 -9.32 2.36 -16.59
CA LEU A 144 -8.91 1.21 -15.81
C LEU A 144 -9.99 0.89 -14.77
N SER A 145 -10.28 -0.39 -14.58
CA SER A 145 -11.20 -0.84 -13.54
C SER A 145 -10.73 -2.14 -12.90
N VAL A 146 -11.10 -2.35 -11.65
CA VAL A 146 -10.86 -3.59 -10.92
C VAL A 146 -12.03 -3.87 -9.98
N THR A 147 -12.41 -5.14 -9.90
CA THR A 147 -13.40 -5.64 -8.95
C THR A 147 -12.74 -6.63 -8.00
N GLY A 148 -13.11 -6.57 -6.72
CA GLY A 148 -12.72 -7.54 -5.70
C GLY A 148 -13.93 -8.03 -4.92
N GLU A 149 -13.78 -9.19 -4.28
CA GLU A 149 -14.77 -9.75 -3.36
C GLU A 149 -14.05 -10.23 -2.10
N THR A 150 -14.69 -10.07 -0.95
CA THR A 150 -14.21 -10.60 0.32
C THR A 150 -15.39 -11.04 1.18
N ILE A 151 -15.10 -11.83 2.22
CA ILE A 151 -16.06 -12.25 3.22
C ILE A 151 -15.59 -11.75 4.57
N VAL A 152 -16.46 -11.08 5.32
CA VAL A 152 -16.15 -10.66 6.69
C VAL A 152 -15.91 -11.92 7.53
N PRO A 153 -14.74 -12.05 8.20
CA PRO A 153 -14.45 -13.23 9.01
C PRO A 153 -15.54 -13.50 10.07
N PRO A 154 -15.83 -14.78 10.40
CA PRO A 154 -16.68 -15.11 11.52
C PRO A 154 -16.07 -14.61 12.83
N LEU A 155 -16.91 -14.37 13.84
CA LEU A 155 -16.40 -14.02 15.18
C LEU A 155 -15.68 -15.23 15.80
N PRO A 156 -14.44 -15.06 16.29
CA PRO A 156 -13.76 -16.12 17.01
C PRO A 156 -14.45 -16.37 18.35
N GLN A 157 -14.64 -17.65 18.69
CA GLN A 157 -15.22 -18.05 19.98
C GLN A 157 -14.10 -18.38 20.97
N ILE A 158 -13.83 -17.46 21.90
CA ILE A 158 -12.83 -17.64 22.96
C ILE A 158 -13.39 -18.58 24.04
N PHE A 159 -12.58 -19.51 24.55
CA PHE A 159 -12.95 -20.35 25.70
C PHE A 159 -12.79 -19.57 27.00
N SER A 160 -13.81 -18.78 27.32
CA SER A 160 -13.80 -17.90 28.49
C SER A 160 -13.68 -18.66 29.81
N GLU A 161 -14.04 -19.95 29.85
CA GLU A 161 -13.92 -20.80 31.03
C GLU A 161 -12.47 -21.11 31.39
N GLU A 162 -11.55 -20.97 30.42
CA GLU A 162 -10.10 -21.19 30.61
C GLU A 162 -9.37 -19.89 30.97
N LEU A 163 -10.04 -18.73 30.86
CA LEU A 163 -9.46 -17.45 31.22
C LEU A 163 -9.49 -17.23 32.74
N PRO A 164 -8.43 -16.63 33.31
CA PRO A 164 -8.42 -16.30 34.73
C PRO A 164 -9.42 -15.18 35.04
N ASP A 165 -10.07 -15.26 36.21
CA ASP A 165 -10.98 -14.21 36.70
C ASP A 165 -10.30 -12.85 36.93
N THR A 166 -8.96 -12.80 36.96
CA THR A 166 -8.18 -11.58 37.16
C THR A 166 -6.94 -11.60 36.29
N PHE A 167 -6.73 -10.52 35.54
CA PHE A 167 -5.56 -10.32 34.70
C PHE A 167 -4.44 -9.64 35.49
N GLN A 168 -3.24 -10.21 35.45
CA GLN A 168 -2.00 -9.57 35.93
C GLN A 168 -1.21 -9.05 34.73
N LEU A 169 -0.79 -7.78 34.80
CA LEU A 169 -0.16 -7.08 33.68
C LEU A 169 1.25 -7.59 33.34
N ASP A 170 1.88 -8.32 34.27
CA ASP A 170 3.26 -8.82 34.18
C ASP A 170 3.34 -10.35 33.98
N GLN A 171 2.23 -10.99 33.62
CA GLN A 171 2.19 -12.41 33.29
C GLN A 171 1.79 -12.66 31.85
N THR A 172 2.45 -13.66 31.24
CA THR A 172 2.01 -14.25 29.98
C THR A 172 0.70 -15.00 30.22
N MET A 173 -0.30 -14.74 29.38
CA MET A 173 -1.53 -15.52 29.35
C MET A 173 -1.61 -16.33 28.06
N GLU A 174 -2.23 -17.50 28.17
CA GLU A 174 -2.63 -18.29 27.01
C GLU A 174 -4.11 -18.02 26.74
N ILE A 175 -4.43 -17.61 25.52
CA ILE A 175 -5.80 -17.43 25.06
C ILE A 175 -6.06 -18.55 24.06
N THR A 176 -7.07 -19.35 24.34
CA THR A 176 -7.54 -20.43 23.47
C THR A 176 -8.89 -20.06 22.87
N TRP A 177 -9.13 -20.49 21.64
CA TRP A 177 -10.39 -20.24 20.94
C TRP A 177 -10.77 -21.45 20.09
N GLN A 178 -12.05 -21.55 19.76
CA GLN A 178 -12.57 -22.61 18.92
C GLN A 178 -11.92 -22.57 17.54
N SER A 179 -11.48 -23.75 17.06
CA SER A 179 -10.98 -23.91 15.70
C SER A 179 -12.02 -23.45 14.70
N MET A 180 -11.60 -22.59 13.78
CA MET A 180 -12.44 -22.11 12.67
C MET A 180 -12.25 -23.02 11.46
N ALA A 181 -13.22 -23.00 10.54
CA ALA A 181 -13.17 -23.82 9.33
C ALA A 181 -12.07 -23.38 8.34
N ASP A 182 -11.66 -22.12 8.42
CA ASP A 182 -10.62 -21.52 7.59
C ASP A 182 -9.63 -20.72 8.44
N ASN A 183 -8.50 -20.35 7.84
CA ASN A 183 -7.44 -19.58 8.47
C ASN A 183 -7.71 -18.08 8.31
N TYR A 184 -8.21 -17.45 9.38
CA TYR A 184 -8.34 -16.00 9.45
C TYR A 184 -7.11 -15.41 10.12
N GLN A 185 -6.41 -14.51 9.43
CA GLN A 185 -5.22 -13.84 9.96
C GLN A 185 -5.61 -12.66 10.83
N ILE A 186 -4.91 -12.51 11.96
CA ILE A 186 -4.98 -11.29 12.78
C ILE A 186 -4.05 -10.27 12.13
N MET A 187 -4.62 -9.17 11.63
CA MET A 187 -3.86 -8.06 11.07
C MET A 187 -3.78 -6.92 12.10
N ASN A 188 -2.57 -6.55 12.51
CA ASN A 188 -2.36 -5.32 13.28
C ASN A 188 -2.22 -4.14 12.30
N VAL A 189 -3.32 -3.41 12.11
CA VAL A 189 -3.41 -2.30 11.17
C VAL A 189 -2.71 -1.03 11.69
N GLY A 190 -2.49 -0.91 13.00
CA GLY A 190 -1.84 0.26 13.60
C GLY A 190 -0.43 0.51 13.08
N ASN A 191 0.30 -0.54 12.68
CA ASN A 191 1.63 -0.45 12.06
C ASN A 191 1.59 -0.47 10.52
N TYR A 192 0.47 -0.89 9.90
CA TYR A 192 0.41 -1.12 8.46
C TYR A 192 0.54 0.19 7.66
N LEU A 193 0.06 1.31 8.21
CA LEU A 193 0.16 2.62 7.55
C LEU A 193 1.55 3.24 7.65
N GLY A 194 2.33 2.89 8.68
CA GLY A 194 3.76 3.24 8.73
C GLY A 194 4.54 2.64 7.56
N TYR A 195 4.05 1.53 7.00
CA TYR A 195 4.64 0.89 5.81
C TYR A 195 4.45 1.69 4.52
N PHE A 196 3.54 2.69 4.49
CA PHE A 196 3.24 3.50 3.31
C PHE A 196 3.73 4.95 3.42
N GLY A 197 4.67 5.24 4.33
CA GLY A 197 5.48 6.45 4.26
C GLY A 197 5.07 7.60 5.17
N TYR A 198 4.89 7.33 6.47
CA TYR A 198 4.98 8.38 7.49
C TYR A 198 5.91 7.91 8.62
N ASP A 199 7.20 8.21 8.45
CA ASP A 199 8.13 8.47 9.55
C ASP A 199 8.24 10.00 9.75
#